data_AF-A0A9Q0E865-F1
#
_entry.id   AF-A0A9Q0E865-F1
#
_cell.length_a   1.000
_cell.length_b   1.000
_cell.length_c   1.000
_cell.angle_alpha   90.00
_cell.angle_beta   90.00
_cell.angle_gamma   90.00
#
_symmetry.space_group_name_H-M   'P 1'
#
loop_
_entity.id
_entity.type
_entity.pdbx_description
1 polymer ?
#
loop_
_entity_poly.entity_id
_entity_poly.type
_entity_poly.pdbx_seq_one_letter_code
_entity_poly.pdbx_strand_id
1 'polypeptide(L)'
;MDKDELHRIEQEFYRGGKITWLHFLLADKQKIGEIIQRDAFNEANKIMENLVYRKNAIRSIESIHVYHHPGSGGTTVACQLLWSWKSKVRCAVVRQSQEINTVCEHAVCLRELDERDQNICLPVLLLLDDCNADYTDDLRRELSNAIATKKISPSVLCFILLICKLSHDPERKLRDSPSQTVAVTHKLTNAEKVLFSKKGVQLKLKFEPEFIITFVLMSEELNPDYIENFVKKVFRNIDCSPITRLIRFVALLNCYIHDSFISVSHCEMSLGIAMHFDRTHYHAFVEHLSEEAKLVLIHLRDGATHISSIRIINPLVAKEILIQLSQNLSQGDIAMDLINDKVLLNHRFCRDVFLSFIRALLIRRNKTDDDNDSNKSRILMSAIDALQMLFVQKTRQMSPRKSRLVNHFYLAKAKGLNKIVHRSAIGDPFKGTSNERKLKWLGGEVWKTQQVKQLLKRVDGWTENGSLFTRGAMKDSKIRIIPQYYASLPNGNENVTFYLGFSYNGAVACDIQVME
;
A
#
# COMPACT_ATOMS: atom_id res chain seq x y z
N MET A 1 17.74 20.02 23.34
CA MET A 1 16.62 20.43 22.49
C MET A 1 16.27 21.85 22.84
N ASP A 2 16.57 22.75 21.93
CA ASP A 2 16.16 24.15 22.00
C ASP A 2 14.65 24.29 21.69
N LYS A 3 14.14 25.52 21.76
CA LYS A 3 12.72 25.80 21.48
C LYS A 3 12.34 25.57 20.02
N ASP A 4 13.28 25.79 19.09
CA ASP A 4 13.01 25.71 17.66
C ASP A 4 12.89 24.26 17.20
N GLU A 5 13.69 23.36 17.78
CA GLU A 5 13.60 21.92 17.57
C GLU A 5 12.28 21.35 18.12
N LEU A 6 11.85 21.80 19.31
CA LEU A 6 10.55 21.44 19.88
C LEU A 6 9.39 21.93 19.00
N HIS A 7 9.48 23.16 18.51
CA HIS A 7 8.50 23.74 17.60
C HIS A 7 8.38 22.91 16.32
N ARG A 8 9.51 22.58 15.69
CA ARG A 8 9.55 21.77 14.46
C ARG A 8 8.98 20.36 14.64
N ILE A 9 9.27 19.69 15.75
CA ILE A 9 8.76 18.34 16.02
C ILE A 9 7.22 18.37 16.13
N GLU A 10 6.68 19.31 16.91
CA GLU A 10 5.21 19.43 17.05
C GLU A 10 4.54 19.83 15.72
N GLN A 11 5.16 20.75 14.97
CA GLN A 11 4.72 21.17 13.65
C GLN A 11 4.65 20.01 12.65
N GLU A 12 5.67 19.15 12.62
CA GLU A 12 5.74 18.00 11.71
C GLU A 12 4.56 17.03 11.94
N PHE A 13 4.19 16.80 13.20
CA PHE A 13 3.03 15.98 13.54
C PHE A 13 1.72 16.61 13.05
N TYR A 14 1.44 17.87 13.38
CA TYR A 14 0.17 18.51 13.01
C TYR A 14 0.04 18.83 11.52
N ARG A 15 1.17 18.90 10.78
CA ARG A 15 1.17 18.98 9.32
C ARG A 15 0.68 17.68 8.66
N GLY A 16 0.67 16.57 9.39
CA GLY A 16 0.25 15.24 8.90
C GLY A 16 1.38 14.22 8.85
N GLY A 17 2.47 14.46 9.57
CA GLY A 17 3.53 13.49 9.84
C GLY A 17 3.06 12.37 10.77
N LYS A 18 3.86 11.29 10.82
CA LYS A 18 3.58 10.18 11.73
C LYS A 18 3.97 10.56 13.16
N ILE A 19 3.16 10.15 14.13
CA ILE A 19 3.53 10.25 15.54
C ILE A 19 4.76 9.37 15.81
N THR A 20 5.64 9.85 16.69
CA THR A 20 6.85 9.11 17.11
C THR A 20 6.93 9.04 18.63
N TRP A 21 7.75 8.14 19.15
CA TRP A 21 7.98 8.00 20.60
C TRP A 21 8.52 9.29 21.25
N LEU A 22 9.23 10.11 20.48
CA LEU A 22 9.71 11.40 20.95
C LEU A 22 8.54 12.35 21.27
N HIS A 23 7.45 12.33 20.49
CA HIS A 23 6.26 13.14 20.78
C HIS A 23 5.66 12.77 22.12
N PHE A 24 5.49 11.48 22.40
CA PHE A 24 4.96 11.03 23.69
C PHE A 24 5.87 11.41 24.86
N LEU A 25 7.19 11.20 24.71
CA LEU A 25 8.15 11.57 25.73
C LEU A 25 8.14 13.08 26.04
N LEU A 26 7.99 13.92 25.01
CA LEU A 26 7.93 15.36 25.15
C LEU A 26 6.59 15.82 25.75
N ALA A 27 5.48 15.16 25.39
CA ALA A 27 4.17 15.42 25.96
C ALA A 27 4.13 15.06 27.46
N ASP A 28 4.64 13.90 27.85
CA ASP A 28 4.76 13.47 29.26
C ASP A 28 5.60 14.46 30.08
N LYS A 29 6.63 15.07 29.45
CA LYS A 29 7.48 16.11 30.05
C LYS A 29 6.89 17.53 29.93
N GLN A 30 5.67 17.68 29.43
CA GLN A 30 4.99 18.96 29.21
C GLN A 30 5.80 19.97 28.37
N LYS A 31 6.67 19.48 27.47
CA LYS A 31 7.50 20.31 26.58
C LYS A 31 6.80 20.69 25.28
N ILE A 32 5.84 19.86 24.86
CA ILE A 32 4.91 20.13 23.75
C ILE A 32 3.48 20.00 24.27
N GLY A 33 2.51 20.48 23.50
CA GLY A 33 1.11 20.38 23.91
C GLY A 33 0.64 18.92 23.99
N GLU A 34 -0.38 18.67 24.81
CA GLU A 34 -0.99 17.34 24.93
C GLU A 34 -1.50 16.82 23.57
N ILE A 35 -1.33 15.52 23.37
CA ILE A 35 -1.77 14.80 22.18
C ILE A 35 -3.18 14.32 22.45
N ILE A 36 -4.13 14.69 21.59
CA ILE A 36 -5.54 14.29 21.77
C ILE A 36 -5.64 12.76 21.80
N GLN A 37 -6.29 12.25 22.84
CA GLN A 37 -6.65 10.86 22.95
C GLN A 37 -8.08 10.68 22.45
N ARG A 38 -8.27 9.78 21.49
CA ARG A 38 -9.60 9.46 20.93
C ARG A 38 -10.36 8.50 21.82
N ASP A 39 -11.69 8.48 21.72
CA ASP A 39 -12.54 7.57 22.49
C ASP A 39 -12.22 6.10 22.19
N ALA A 40 -11.80 5.82 20.95
CA ALA A 40 -11.26 4.54 20.53
C ALA A 40 -10.08 4.03 21.38
N PHE A 41 -9.25 4.93 21.95
CA PHE A 41 -8.22 4.50 22.90
C PHE A 41 -8.85 3.91 24.15
N ASN A 42 -9.91 4.53 24.69
CA ASN A 42 -10.56 4.05 25.90
C ASN A 42 -11.19 2.67 25.67
N GLU A 43 -11.77 2.45 24.48
CA GLU A 43 -12.29 1.14 24.05
C GLU A 43 -11.17 0.10 23.96
N ALA A 44 -10.08 0.41 23.27
CA ALA A 44 -8.93 -0.49 23.14
C ALA A 44 -8.28 -0.80 24.49
N ASN A 45 -8.20 0.20 25.37
CA ASN A 45 -7.66 0.05 26.72
C ASN A 45 -8.53 -0.89 27.56
N LYS A 46 -9.87 -0.79 27.48
CA LYS A 46 -10.77 -1.74 28.16
C LYS A 46 -10.56 -3.18 27.68
N ILE A 47 -10.38 -3.40 26.37
CA ILE A 47 -10.04 -4.72 25.84
C ILE A 47 -8.71 -5.20 26.42
N MET A 48 -7.69 -4.34 26.43
CA MET A 48 -6.37 -4.66 26.97
C MET A 48 -6.42 -5.03 28.47
N GLU A 49 -7.14 -4.26 29.30
CA GLU A 49 -7.33 -4.53 30.73
C GLU A 49 -7.99 -5.90 30.95
N ASN A 50 -9.02 -6.20 30.16
CA ASN A 50 -9.73 -7.48 30.22
C ASN A 50 -8.86 -8.67 29.81
N LEU A 51 -7.85 -8.46 28.95
CA LEU A 51 -6.91 -9.52 28.55
C LEU A 51 -5.82 -9.72 29.62
N VAL A 52 -5.20 -8.64 30.10
CA VAL A 52 -4.03 -8.71 31.00
C VAL A 52 -4.42 -9.10 32.42
N TYR A 53 -5.53 -8.57 32.95
CA TYR A 53 -5.93 -8.83 34.34
C TYR A 53 -6.83 -10.06 34.50
N ARG A 54 -7.06 -10.81 33.43
CA ARG A 54 -7.78 -12.08 33.49
C ARG A 54 -6.92 -13.13 34.20
N LYS A 55 -7.51 -13.83 35.18
CA LYS A 55 -6.81 -14.87 35.97
C LYS A 55 -6.19 -15.97 35.10
N ASN A 56 -6.93 -16.47 34.11
CA ASN A 56 -6.46 -17.48 33.17
C ASN A 56 -6.72 -16.98 31.74
N ALA A 57 -5.68 -16.98 30.91
CA ALA A 57 -5.84 -16.65 29.50
C ALA A 57 -6.69 -17.70 28.80
N ILE A 58 -7.51 -17.27 27.83
CA ILE A 58 -8.22 -18.21 26.94
C ILE A 58 -7.21 -18.82 25.98
N ARG A 59 -6.25 -18.00 25.52
CA ARG A 59 -5.16 -18.38 24.62
C ARG A 59 -3.87 -17.73 25.07
N SER A 60 -2.74 -18.39 24.80
CA SER A 60 -1.42 -17.81 25.02
C SER A 60 -1.10 -16.64 24.08
N ILE A 61 -1.83 -16.52 22.97
CA ILE A 61 -1.72 -15.40 22.02
C ILE A 61 -3.11 -14.82 21.80
N GLU A 62 -3.28 -13.55 22.14
CA GLU A 62 -4.50 -12.78 21.93
C GLU A 62 -4.28 -11.67 20.90
N SER A 63 -5.35 -11.08 20.39
CA SER A 63 -5.26 -10.01 19.38
C SER A 63 -6.25 -8.89 19.69
N ILE A 64 -5.80 -7.65 19.46
CA ILE A 64 -6.63 -6.45 19.48
C ILE A 64 -6.50 -5.81 18.09
N HIS A 65 -7.63 -5.60 17.43
CA HIS A 65 -7.70 -5.06 16.09
C HIS A 65 -8.12 -3.59 16.13
N VAL A 66 -7.29 -2.71 15.60
CA VAL A 66 -7.63 -1.30 15.38
C VAL A 66 -7.81 -1.11 13.88
N TYR A 67 -9.06 -1.14 13.41
CA TYR A 67 -9.36 -0.81 12.02
C TYR A 67 -9.65 0.68 11.90
N HIS A 68 -9.12 1.32 10.87
CA HIS A 68 -9.27 2.77 10.76
C HIS A 68 -9.33 3.27 9.33
N HIS A 69 -9.98 4.41 9.13
CA HIS A 69 -9.87 5.16 7.88
C HIS A 69 -8.46 5.76 7.73
N PRO A 70 -8.00 6.00 6.49
CA PRO A 70 -6.81 6.81 6.25
C PRO A 70 -6.94 8.19 6.91
N GLY A 71 -5.95 8.59 7.70
CA GLY A 71 -5.93 9.92 8.35
C GLY A 71 -6.92 10.14 9.51
N SER A 72 -7.59 9.10 10.03
CA SER A 72 -8.48 9.24 11.21
C SER A 72 -7.77 9.21 12.56
N GLY A 73 -6.45 8.97 12.56
CA GLY A 73 -5.65 8.83 13.79
C GLY A 73 -5.57 7.40 14.35
N GLY A 74 -5.93 6.37 13.57
CA GLY A 74 -5.86 4.97 14.02
C GLY A 74 -4.48 4.52 14.50
N THR A 75 -3.41 4.78 13.72
CA THR A 75 -2.02 4.52 14.14
C THR A 75 -1.66 5.30 15.40
N THR A 76 -2.16 6.53 15.55
CA THR A 76 -1.96 7.34 16.77
C THR A 76 -2.57 6.67 17.99
N VAL A 77 -3.79 6.15 17.87
CA VAL A 77 -4.47 5.39 18.94
C VAL A 77 -3.70 4.12 19.31
N ALA A 78 -3.21 3.37 18.31
CA ALA A 78 -2.42 2.16 18.55
C ALA A 78 -1.09 2.48 19.25
N CYS A 79 -0.40 3.53 18.84
CA CYS A 79 0.83 3.99 19.50
C CYS A 79 0.57 4.53 20.91
N GLN A 80 -0.54 5.25 21.14
CA GLN A 80 -0.98 5.69 22.48
C GLN A 80 -1.19 4.49 23.40
N LEU A 81 -1.88 3.45 22.92
CA LEU A 81 -2.10 2.23 23.70
C LEU A 81 -0.77 1.57 24.08
N LEU A 82 0.14 1.40 23.10
CA LEU A 82 1.46 0.83 23.36
C LEU A 82 2.26 1.66 24.38
N TRP A 83 2.22 2.99 24.28
CA TRP A 83 2.91 3.91 25.19
C TRP A 83 2.34 3.89 26.61
N SER A 84 1.02 3.80 26.76
CA SER A 84 0.34 3.77 28.07
C SER A 84 0.57 2.45 28.82
N TRP A 85 0.87 1.37 28.11
CA TRP A 85 1.09 0.04 28.68
C TRP A 85 2.55 -0.34 28.89
N LYS A 86 3.51 0.50 28.45
CA LYS A 86 4.96 0.23 28.52
C LYS A 86 5.51 -0.07 29.92
N SER A 87 4.84 0.38 30.98
CA SER A 87 5.23 0.13 32.38
C SER A 87 4.55 -1.10 32.99
N LYS A 88 3.55 -1.67 32.32
CA LYS A 88 2.72 -2.79 32.81
C LYS A 88 3.02 -4.09 32.09
N VAL A 89 3.38 -4.01 30.81
CA VAL A 89 3.74 -5.15 29.96
C VAL A 89 4.94 -4.78 29.10
N ARG A 90 5.58 -5.78 28.51
CA ARG A 90 6.68 -5.55 27.57
C ARG A 90 6.11 -5.11 26.23
N CYS A 91 6.66 -4.08 25.61
CA CYS A 91 6.13 -3.51 24.38
C CYS A 91 7.18 -3.51 23.27
N ALA A 92 6.78 -3.88 22.05
CA ALA A 92 7.62 -3.74 20.87
C ALA A 92 6.80 -3.43 19.61
N VAL A 93 7.46 -2.87 18.60
CA VAL A 93 6.87 -2.60 17.29
C VAL A 93 7.55 -3.46 16.24
N VAL A 94 6.74 -4.18 15.47
CA VAL A 94 7.22 -5.06 14.41
C VAL A 94 7.54 -4.23 13.17
N ARG A 95 8.77 -4.35 12.67
CA ARG A 95 9.18 -3.76 11.40
C ARG A 95 8.86 -4.75 10.28
N GLN A 96 7.98 -4.37 9.36
CA GLN A 96 7.52 -5.23 8.26
C GLN A 96 8.64 -5.80 7.37
N SER A 97 9.81 -5.15 7.31
CA SER A 97 10.95 -5.60 6.53
C SER A 97 11.74 -6.76 7.17
N GLN A 98 11.41 -7.13 8.41
CA GLN A 98 12.11 -8.19 9.14
C GLN A 98 11.48 -9.56 8.88
N GLU A 99 12.36 -10.56 8.76
CA GLU A 99 11.98 -11.96 8.65
C GLU A 99 11.17 -12.41 9.87
N ILE A 100 10.15 -13.24 9.62
CA ILE A 100 9.18 -13.65 10.66
C ILE A 100 9.88 -14.41 11.79
N ASN A 101 10.84 -15.27 11.47
CA ASN A 101 11.62 -16.02 12.45
C ASN A 101 12.41 -15.10 13.38
N THR A 102 13.05 -14.07 12.83
CA THR A 102 13.78 -13.07 13.61
C THR A 102 12.85 -12.28 14.53
N VAL A 103 11.67 -11.88 14.04
CA VAL A 103 10.66 -11.20 14.88
C VAL A 103 10.18 -12.12 16.01
N CYS A 104 9.93 -13.40 15.71
CA CYS A 104 9.54 -14.39 16.71
C CYS A 104 10.62 -14.58 17.78
N GLU A 105 11.87 -14.78 17.38
CA GLU A 105 13.02 -14.89 18.29
C GLU A 105 13.13 -13.66 19.20
N HIS A 106 13.09 -12.46 18.62
CA HIS A 106 13.15 -11.22 19.40
C HIS A 106 11.97 -11.09 20.38
N ALA A 107 10.75 -11.44 19.97
CA ALA A 107 9.58 -11.37 20.84
C ALA A 107 9.70 -12.34 22.03
N VAL A 108 10.19 -13.56 21.78
CA VAL A 108 10.44 -14.57 22.81
C VAL A 108 11.55 -14.12 23.76
N CYS A 109 12.69 -13.65 23.24
CA CYS A 109 13.78 -13.11 24.06
C CYS A 109 13.32 -11.91 24.89
N LEU A 110 12.52 -11.01 24.31
CA LEU A 110 11.98 -9.87 25.03
C LEU A 110 11.08 -10.35 26.17
N ARG A 111 10.20 -11.33 25.94
CA ARG A 111 9.33 -11.91 26.98
C ARG A 111 10.13 -12.43 28.18
N GLU A 112 11.29 -13.02 27.93
CA GLU A 112 12.13 -13.67 28.95
C GLU A 112 13.15 -12.72 29.58
N LEU A 113 13.20 -11.46 29.13
CA LEU A 113 14.17 -10.48 29.60
C LEU A 113 14.05 -10.28 31.12
N ASP A 114 15.13 -10.58 31.83
CA ASP A 114 15.27 -10.51 33.29
C ASP A 114 14.36 -11.46 34.09
N GLU A 115 13.75 -12.47 33.45
CA GLU A 115 12.88 -13.45 34.11
C GLU A 115 13.57 -14.81 34.28
N ARG A 116 13.43 -15.40 35.46
CA ARG A 116 13.95 -16.76 35.75
C ARG A 116 12.91 -17.86 35.51
N ASP A 117 11.63 -17.55 35.64
CA ASP A 117 10.52 -18.48 35.43
C ASP A 117 9.70 -18.11 34.18
N GLN A 118 9.68 -19.02 33.22
CA GLN A 118 8.96 -18.85 31.95
C GLN A 118 7.45 -18.74 32.11
N ASN A 119 6.87 -19.21 33.23
CA ASN A 119 5.43 -19.13 33.51
C ASN A 119 5.02 -17.83 34.22
N ILE A 120 5.97 -17.03 34.72
CA ILE A 120 5.73 -15.78 35.47
C ILE A 120 6.10 -14.53 34.64
N CYS A 121 6.52 -14.71 33.39
CA CYS A 121 6.89 -13.59 32.51
C CYS A 121 5.67 -12.70 32.17
N LEU A 122 5.86 -11.38 32.25
CA LEU A 122 4.92 -10.41 31.66
C LEU A 122 4.73 -10.68 30.16
N PRO A 123 3.49 -10.54 29.64
CA PRO A 123 3.21 -10.69 28.22
C PRO A 123 3.91 -9.60 27.40
N VAL A 124 4.11 -9.90 26.11
CA VAL A 124 4.65 -8.94 25.13
C VAL A 124 3.52 -8.42 24.24
N LEU A 125 3.30 -7.12 24.27
CA LEU A 125 2.43 -6.38 23.37
C LEU A 125 3.20 -6.00 22.09
N LEU A 126 2.83 -6.61 20.97
CA LEU A 126 3.44 -6.39 19.66
C LEU A 126 2.52 -5.52 18.80
N LEU A 127 2.98 -4.34 18.41
CA LEU A 127 2.28 -3.50 17.44
C LEU A 127 2.66 -3.92 16.00
N LEU A 128 1.64 -4.35 15.25
CA LEU A 128 1.69 -4.60 13.82
C LEU A 128 0.91 -3.50 13.09
N ASP A 129 1.61 -2.49 12.60
CA ASP A 129 1.03 -1.37 11.84
C ASP A 129 1.00 -1.73 10.35
N ASP A 130 -0.19 -1.80 9.77
CA ASP A 130 -0.53 -2.11 8.36
C ASP A 130 0.20 -3.33 7.77
N CYS A 131 0.45 -4.36 8.58
CA CYS A 131 1.06 -5.61 8.10
C CYS A 131 0.08 -6.39 7.21
N ASN A 132 0.59 -7.07 6.19
CA ASN A 132 -0.26 -7.95 5.37
C ASN A 132 -0.86 -9.10 6.22
N ALA A 133 -1.97 -9.68 5.77
CA ALA A 133 -2.67 -10.72 6.54
C ALA A 133 -1.81 -11.98 6.71
N ASP A 134 -1.20 -12.46 5.62
CA ASP A 134 -0.36 -13.66 5.60
C ASP A 134 0.79 -13.57 6.62
N TYR A 135 1.50 -12.44 6.67
CA TYR A 135 2.57 -12.16 7.62
C TYR A 135 2.08 -12.18 9.07
N THR A 136 0.88 -11.65 9.32
CA THR A 136 0.30 -11.64 10.68
C THR A 136 -0.02 -13.07 11.14
N ASP A 137 -0.58 -13.88 10.23
CA ASP A 137 -0.96 -15.26 10.53
C ASP A 137 0.26 -16.19 10.64
N ASP A 138 1.26 -15.97 9.78
CA ASP A 138 2.55 -16.65 9.83
C ASP A 138 3.30 -16.33 11.13
N LEU A 139 3.36 -15.06 11.54
CA LEU A 139 3.96 -14.69 12.83
C LEU A 139 3.22 -15.32 14.00
N ARG A 140 1.89 -15.33 13.98
CA ARG A 140 1.09 -15.99 15.03
C ARG A 140 1.42 -17.48 15.13
N ARG A 141 1.59 -18.15 13.99
CA ARG A 141 1.98 -19.56 13.92
C ARG A 141 3.38 -19.78 14.50
N GLU A 142 4.36 -18.97 14.12
CA GLU A 142 5.73 -19.12 14.64
C GLU A 142 5.80 -18.86 16.16
N LEU A 143 5.08 -17.85 16.65
CA LEU A 143 4.97 -17.62 18.10
C LEU A 143 4.32 -18.81 18.81
N SER A 144 3.29 -19.41 18.22
CA SER A 144 2.64 -20.61 18.77
C SER A 144 3.58 -21.82 18.80
N ASN A 145 4.39 -22.01 17.76
CA ASN A 145 5.43 -23.04 17.70
C ASN A 145 6.48 -22.83 18.80
N ALA A 146 6.90 -21.58 19.04
CA ALA A 146 7.86 -21.25 20.08
C ALA A 146 7.32 -21.53 21.49
N ILE A 147 6.06 -21.17 21.75
CA ILE A 147 5.36 -21.48 23.03
C ILE A 147 5.30 -22.98 23.26
N ALA A 148 4.89 -23.75 22.24
CA ALA A 148 4.80 -25.20 22.32
C ALA A 148 6.17 -25.86 22.58
N THR A 149 7.21 -25.38 21.91
CA THR A 149 8.59 -25.88 22.09
C THR A 149 9.11 -25.65 23.51
N LYS A 150 8.77 -24.50 24.10
CA LYS A 150 9.12 -24.15 25.49
C LYS A 150 8.20 -24.79 26.55
N LYS A 151 7.17 -25.55 26.14
CA LYS A 151 6.21 -26.23 27.04
C LYS A 151 5.51 -25.28 28.03
N ILE A 152 5.24 -24.04 27.59
CA ILE A 152 4.51 -23.06 28.39
C ILE A 152 3.03 -23.46 28.46
N SER A 153 2.39 -23.26 29.62
CA SER A 153 0.97 -23.60 29.79
C SER A 153 0.07 -22.78 28.85
N PRO A 154 -0.95 -23.39 28.20
CA PRO A 154 -1.93 -22.67 27.38
C PRO A 154 -2.71 -21.57 28.11
N SER A 155 -2.78 -21.65 29.45
CA SER A 155 -3.45 -20.67 30.31
C SER A 155 -2.63 -19.40 30.57
N VAL A 156 -1.36 -19.37 30.16
CA VAL A 156 -0.46 -18.23 30.33
C VAL A 156 -0.51 -17.33 29.10
N LEU A 157 -0.93 -16.08 29.29
CA LEU A 157 -0.89 -15.05 28.24
C LEU A 157 0.56 -14.69 27.94
N CYS A 158 1.03 -14.98 26.74
CA CYS A 158 2.42 -14.75 26.34
C CYS A 158 2.56 -13.54 25.42
N PHE A 159 1.66 -13.42 24.44
CA PHE A 159 1.73 -12.37 23.42
C PHE A 159 0.36 -11.75 23.17
N ILE A 160 0.36 -10.44 22.93
CA ILE A 160 -0.83 -9.70 22.53
C ILE A 160 -0.47 -8.99 21.22
N LEU A 161 -1.19 -9.33 20.15
CA LEU A 161 -0.98 -8.73 18.84
C LEU A 161 -1.91 -7.53 18.69
N LEU A 162 -1.36 -6.32 18.77
CA LEU A 162 -2.07 -5.09 18.45
C LEU A 162 -1.96 -4.84 16.94
N ILE A 163 -3.00 -5.22 16.21
CA ILE A 163 -3.05 -5.20 14.75
C ILE A 163 -3.77 -3.92 14.32
N CYS A 164 -3.00 -2.93 13.86
CA CYS A 164 -3.55 -1.69 13.31
C CYS A 164 -3.62 -1.82 11.78
N LYS A 165 -4.82 -1.71 11.19
CA LYS A 165 -5.01 -1.88 9.73
C LYS A 165 -5.93 -0.83 9.15
N LEU A 166 -5.58 -0.40 7.94
CA LEU A 166 -6.45 0.42 7.13
C LEU A 166 -7.71 -0.38 6.70
N SER A 167 -8.86 0.26 6.75
CA SER A 167 -10.12 -0.27 6.26
C SER A 167 -10.96 0.85 5.64
N HIS A 168 -11.65 0.54 4.54
CA HIS A 168 -12.67 1.42 3.98
C HIS A 168 -13.96 1.45 4.82
N ASP A 169 -14.18 0.43 5.66
CA ASP A 169 -15.33 0.34 6.56
C ASP A 169 -14.91 -0.30 7.90
N PRO A 170 -14.30 0.48 8.81
CA PRO A 170 -13.91 0.03 10.14
C PRO A 170 -15.10 -0.42 11.00
N GLU A 171 -16.25 0.22 10.84
CA GLU A 171 -17.46 -0.08 11.61
C GLU A 171 -18.00 -1.47 11.28
N ARG A 172 -17.94 -1.88 10.01
CA ARG A 172 -18.25 -3.26 9.63
C ARG A 172 -17.29 -4.25 10.28
N LYS A 173 -15.99 -3.95 10.32
CA LYS A 173 -15.02 -4.82 10.98
C LYS A 173 -15.27 -4.93 12.48
N LEU A 174 -15.71 -3.85 13.11
CA LEU A 174 -16.15 -3.87 14.50
C LEU A 174 -17.36 -4.79 14.71
N ARG A 175 -18.37 -4.71 13.84
CA ARG A 175 -19.54 -5.61 13.88
C ARG A 175 -19.17 -7.08 13.69
N ASP A 176 -18.18 -7.37 12.85
CA ASP A 176 -17.72 -8.74 12.59
C ASP A 176 -17.05 -9.37 13.83
N SER A 177 -16.39 -8.58 14.69
CA SER A 177 -15.65 -9.09 15.86
C SER A 177 -15.57 -8.06 17.01
N PRO A 178 -16.70 -7.79 17.71
CA PRO A 178 -16.81 -6.67 18.64
C PRO A 178 -15.99 -6.81 19.93
N SER A 179 -15.64 -8.03 20.33
CA SER A 179 -14.89 -8.29 21.57
C SER A 179 -13.39 -7.98 21.49
N GLN A 180 -12.85 -7.85 20.29
CA GLN A 180 -11.42 -7.69 20.02
C GLN A 180 -11.11 -6.54 19.07
N THR A 181 -12.13 -5.82 18.59
CA THR A 181 -11.98 -4.80 17.55
C THR A 181 -12.37 -3.42 18.05
N VAL A 182 -11.67 -2.41 17.56
CA VAL A 182 -11.99 -0.98 17.73
C VAL A 182 -11.98 -0.33 16.35
N ALA A 183 -13.00 0.49 16.08
CA ALA A 183 -13.11 1.27 14.86
C ALA A 183 -12.64 2.71 15.09
N VAL A 184 -11.79 3.24 14.21
CA VAL A 184 -11.39 4.65 14.22
C VAL A 184 -11.78 5.30 12.90
N THR A 185 -12.89 6.03 12.92
CA THR A 185 -13.44 6.72 11.75
C THR A 185 -13.11 8.21 11.76
N HIS A 186 -13.44 8.91 10.67
CA HIS A 186 -13.33 10.38 10.62
C HIS A 186 -14.38 11.08 11.48
N LYS A 187 -15.43 10.37 11.91
CA LYS A 187 -16.46 10.95 12.77
C LYS A 187 -15.92 11.14 14.18
N LEU A 188 -16.21 12.31 14.74
CA LEU A 188 -15.83 12.69 16.09
C LEU A 188 -17.06 12.64 17.00
N THR A 189 -16.90 12.10 18.20
CA THR A 189 -17.92 12.19 19.23
C THR A 189 -18.06 13.63 19.72
N ASN A 190 -19.15 13.95 20.41
CA ASN A 190 -19.34 15.29 20.97
C ASN A 190 -18.22 15.66 21.96
N ALA A 191 -17.71 14.69 22.73
CA ALA A 191 -16.59 14.90 23.65
C ALA A 191 -15.30 15.21 22.87
N GLU A 192 -15.01 14.44 21.82
CA GLU A 192 -13.84 14.67 20.98
C GLU A 192 -13.92 16.01 20.24
N LYS A 193 -15.09 16.42 19.75
CA LYS A 193 -15.27 17.73 19.10
C LYS A 193 -14.84 18.89 20.00
N VAL A 194 -15.13 18.81 21.30
CA VAL A 194 -14.68 19.81 22.28
C VAL A 194 -13.14 19.82 22.39
N LEU A 195 -12.51 18.65 22.47
CA LEU A 195 -11.05 18.52 22.53
C LEU A 195 -10.37 19.07 21.27
N PHE A 196 -10.90 18.70 20.09
CA PHE A 196 -10.40 19.14 18.80
C PHE A 196 -10.56 20.64 18.60
N SER A 197 -11.70 21.21 18.99
CA SER A 197 -11.93 22.67 18.92
C SER A 197 -10.94 23.43 19.80
N LYS A 198 -10.79 23.01 21.07
CA LYS A 198 -9.83 23.62 22.01
C LYS A 198 -8.40 23.56 21.48
N LYS A 199 -7.98 22.40 20.98
CA LYS A 199 -6.63 22.22 20.41
C LYS A 199 -6.46 23.02 19.11
N GLY A 200 -7.48 23.09 18.27
CA GLY A 200 -7.46 23.86 17.03
C GLY A 200 -7.21 25.36 17.27
N VAL A 201 -7.82 25.95 18.29
CA VAL A 201 -7.54 27.34 18.70
C VAL A 201 -6.09 27.50 19.15
N GLN A 202 -5.57 26.58 19.96
CA GLN A 202 -4.17 26.63 20.41
C GLN A 202 -3.17 26.52 19.26
N LEU A 203 -3.45 25.64 18.28
CA LEU A 203 -2.58 25.43 17.13
C LEU A 203 -2.59 26.63 16.18
N LYS A 204 -3.74 27.27 15.95
CA LYS A 204 -3.86 28.49 15.13
C LYS A 204 -3.08 29.69 15.70
N LEU A 205 -2.88 29.74 17.02
CA LEU A 205 -2.06 30.77 17.66
C LEU A 205 -0.57 30.50 17.55
N LYS A 206 -0.17 29.25 17.26
CA LYS A 206 1.22 28.79 17.28
C LYS A 206 1.81 28.58 15.88
N PHE A 207 0.98 28.20 14.91
CA PHE A 207 1.42 27.77 13.60
C PHE A 207 0.59 28.40 12.49
N GLU A 208 1.25 28.63 11.35
CA GLU A 208 0.60 29.05 10.11
C GLU A 208 -0.41 27.99 9.60
N PRO A 209 -1.45 28.40 8.84
CA PRO A 209 -2.52 27.50 8.39
C PRO A 209 -2.02 26.25 7.65
N GLU A 210 -0.97 26.36 6.85
CA GLU A 210 -0.37 25.25 6.08
C GLU A 210 0.22 24.13 6.95
N PHE A 211 0.60 24.44 8.19
CA PHE A 211 1.17 23.46 9.10
C PHE A 211 0.14 22.73 9.94
N ILE A 212 -1.11 23.17 9.92
CA ILE A 212 -2.19 22.58 10.73
C ILE A 212 -3.37 22.16 9.86
N ILE A 213 -3.25 22.27 8.54
CA ILE A 213 -4.36 21.98 7.61
C ILE A 213 -4.89 20.54 7.75
N THR A 214 -3.99 19.58 7.96
CA THR A 214 -4.36 18.19 8.23
C THR A 214 -5.23 18.07 9.48
N PHE A 215 -4.83 18.77 10.55
CA PHE A 215 -5.59 18.81 11.79
C PHE A 215 -6.96 19.47 11.58
N VAL A 216 -7.01 20.59 10.85
CA VAL A 216 -8.25 21.31 10.55
C VAL A 216 -9.22 20.43 9.75
N LEU A 217 -8.74 19.77 8.68
CA LEU A 217 -9.55 18.86 7.87
C LEU A 217 -10.11 17.69 8.69
N MET A 218 -9.32 17.15 9.63
CA MET A 218 -9.77 16.10 10.56
C MET A 218 -10.80 16.63 11.57
N SER A 219 -10.63 17.86 12.07
CA SER A 219 -11.59 18.48 13.01
C SER A 219 -12.96 18.74 12.39
N GLU A 220 -13.01 18.91 11.07
CA GLU A 220 -14.23 19.02 10.25
C GLU A 220 -14.72 17.64 9.76
N GLU A 221 -14.25 16.56 10.39
CA GLU A 221 -14.64 15.17 10.12
C GLU A 221 -14.44 14.73 8.66
N LEU A 222 -13.53 15.41 7.92
CA LEU A 222 -13.32 15.23 6.49
C LEU A 222 -14.66 15.28 5.70
N ASN A 223 -15.54 16.21 6.09
CA ASN A 223 -16.82 16.42 5.44
C ASN A 223 -16.63 16.72 3.93
N PRO A 224 -17.34 16.01 3.02
CA PRO A 224 -17.20 16.22 1.58
C PRO A 224 -17.45 17.67 1.12
N ASP A 225 -18.49 18.32 1.62
CA ASP A 225 -18.81 19.72 1.27
C ASP A 225 -17.73 20.67 1.76
N TYR A 226 -17.16 20.40 2.93
CA TYR A 226 -16.02 21.16 3.44
C TYR A 226 -14.78 20.98 2.55
N ILE A 227 -14.48 19.74 2.16
CA ILE A 227 -13.34 19.42 1.28
C ILE A 227 -13.52 20.08 -0.09
N GLU A 228 -14.71 19.99 -0.71
CA GLU A 228 -15.01 20.63 -1.98
C GLU A 228 -14.76 22.13 -1.91
N ASN A 229 -15.32 22.79 -0.89
CA ASN A 229 -15.14 24.24 -0.67
C ASN A 229 -13.69 24.61 -0.35
N PHE A 230 -12.97 23.77 0.38
CA PHE A 230 -11.56 23.96 0.68
C PHE A 230 -10.74 23.92 -0.61
N VAL A 231 -10.83 22.85 -1.40
CA VAL A 231 -10.10 22.68 -2.67
C VAL A 231 -10.45 23.82 -3.63
N LYS A 232 -11.72 24.23 -3.69
CA LYS A 232 -12.18 25.34 -4.54
C LYS A 232 -11.58 26.69 -4.14
N LYS A 233 -11.37 26.90 -2.84
CA LYS A 233 -10.71 28.12 -2.31
C LYS A 233 -9.21 28.11 -2.60
N VAL A 234 -8.57 26.95 -2.47
CA VAL A 234 -7.14 26.80 -2.75
C VAL A 234 -6.84 26.98 -4.23
N PHE A 235 -7.60 26.32 -5.10
CA PHE A 235 -7.36 26.32 -6.54
C PHE A 235 -8.32 27.24 -7.31
N ARG A 236 -8.51 28.48 -6.83
CA ARG A 236 -9.37 29.47 -7.53
C ARG A 236 -8.85 29.83 -8.92
N ASN A 237 -7.53 29.92 -9.06
CA ASN A 237 -6.83 30.30 -10.29
C ASN A 237 -5.96 29.14 -10.74
N ILE A 238 -6.56 28.15 -11.41
CA ILE A 238 -5.84 26.99 -11.92
C ILE A 238 -4.95 27.43 -13.09
N ASP A 239 -3.65 27.14 -13.00
CA ASP A 239 -2.70 27.34 -14.09
C ASP A 239 -2.32 26.01 -14.78
N CYS A 240 -1.61 26.12 -15.89
CA CYS A 240 -1.02 24.98 -16.59
C CYS A 240 0.46 24.78 -16.20
N SER A 241 0.86 25.18 -14.99
CA SER A 241 2.26 25.12 -14.56
C SER A 241 2.76 23.68 -14.35
N PRO A 242 4.09 23.47 -14.40
CA PRO A 242 4.71 22.22 -13.95
C PRO A 242 4.33 21.82 -12.51
N ILE A 243 4.05 22.80 -11.64
CA ILE A 243 3.62 22.57 -10.25
C ILE A 243 2.22 21.98 -10.22
N THR A 244 1.27 22.54 -10.98
CA THR A 244 -0.09 21.99 -11.07
C THR A 244 -0.07 20.58 -11.69
N ARG A 245 0.81 20.31 -12.67
CA ARG A 245 1.04 18.96 -13.20
C ARG A 245 1.56 18.00 -12.12
N LEU A 246 2.53 18.43 -11.29
CA LEU A 246 3.03 17.64 -10.16
C LEU A 246 1.92 17.35 -9.13
N ILE A 247 1.10 18.34 -8.78
CA ILE A 247 -0.03 18.16 -7.85
C ILE A 247 -1.00 17.10 -8.38
N ARG A 248 -1.32 17.10 -9.68
CA ARG A 248 -2.16 16.07 -10.30
C ARG A 248 -1.55 14.66 -10.16
N PHE A 249 -0.24 14.52 -10.34
CA PHE A 249 0.44 13.23 -10.15
C PHE A 249 0.38 12.73 -8.71
N VAL A 250 0.66 13.60 -7.74
CA VAL A 250 0.57 13.26 -6.32
C VAL A 250 -0.87 12.91 -5.95
N ALA A 251 -1.84 13.69 -6.41
CA ALA A 251 -3.26 13.46 -6.15
C ALA A 251 -3.74 12.13 -6.76
N LEU A 252 -3.30 11.80 -7.98
CA LEU A 252 -3.60 10.53 -8.63
C LEU A 252 -3.10 9.35 -7.79
N LEU A 253 -1.83 9.39 -7.37
CA LEU A 253 -1.26 8.34 -6.53
C LEU A 253 -1.97 8.24 -5.19
N ASN A 254 -2.17 9.35 -4.47
CA ASN A 254 -2.79 9.35 -3.15
C ASN A 254 -4.29 9.01 -3.15
N CYS A 255 -4.99 9.22 -4.27
CA CYS A 255 -6.37 8.80 -4.45
C CYS A 255 -6.50 7.27 -4.53
N TYR A 256 -5.59 6.59 -5.25
CA TYR A 256 -5.69 5.17 -5.54
C TYR A 256 -4.80 4.27 -4.69
N ILE A 257 -3.71 4.81 -4.15
CA ILE A 257 -2.70 4.08 -3.38
C ILE A 257 -2.49 4.82 -2.06
N HIS A 258 -2.98 4.20 -0.99
CA HIS A 258 -2.82 4.70 0.37
C HIS A 258 -1.33 4.83 0.72
N ASP A 259 -1.00 5.90 1.44
CA ASP A 259 0.37 6.24 1.87
C ASP A 259 1.43 6.33 0.76
N SER A 260 1.01 6.39 -0.51
CA SER A 260 1.93 6.71 -1.60
C SER A 260 2.54 8.11 -1.44
N PHE A 261 3.72 8.29 -2.00
CA PHE A 261 4.45 9.56 -1.97
C PHE A 261 5.36 9.67 -3.17
N ILE A 262 5.81 10.90 -3.45
CA ILE A 262 6.88 11.17 -4.42
C ILE A 262 8.04 11.81 -3.66
N SER A 263 9.27 11.31 -3.82
CA SER A 263 10.42 11.92 -3.12
C SER A 263 10.68 13.33 -3.65
N VAL A 264 11.16 14.25 -2.81
CA VAL A 264 11.54 15.61 -3.23
C VAL A 264 12.51 15.60 -4.41
N SER A 265 13.48 14.68 -4.43
CA SER A 265 14.43 14.56 -5.55
C SER A 265 13.79 14.20 -6.90
N HIS A 266 12.67 13.47 -6.90
CA HIS A 266 11.88 13.22 -8.12
C HIS A 266 11.18 14.51 -8.56
N CYS A 267 10.62 15.25 -7.59
CA CYS A 267 9.92 16.51 -7.85
C CYS A 267 10.87 17.58 -8.41
N GLU A 268 12.04 17.77 -7.81
CA GLU A 268 13.07 18.69 -8.28
C GLU A 268 13.47 18.41 -9.74
N MET A 269 13.72 17.13 -10.05
CA MET A 269 14.09 16.72 -11.39
C MET A 269 12.94 16.94 -12.40
N SER A 270 11.69 16.67 -11.99
CA SER A 270 10.49 16.90 -12.82
C SER A 270 10.21 18.39 -13.06
N LEU A 271 10.51 19.25 -12.07
CA LEU A 271 10.36 20.70 -12.15
C LEU A 271 11.57 21.40 -12.81
N GLY A 272 12.64 20.67 -13.13
CA GLY A 272 13.85 21.24 -13.71
C GLY A 272 14.66 22.12 -12.75
N ILE A 273 14.50 21.92 -11.44
CA ILE A 273 15.28 22.63 -10.42
C ILE A 273 16.71 22.08 -10.49
N ALA A 274 17.63 22.88 -11.04
CA ALA A 274 18.99 22.45 -11.34
C ALA A 274 19.71 21.89 -10.11
N MET A 275 20.50 20.83 -10.32
CA MET A 275 21.46 20.29 -9.34
C MET A 275 22.63 21.27 -9.13
N HIS A 276 22.37 22.44 -8.55
CA HIS A 276 23.44 23.28 -8.04
C HIS A 276 23.85 22.75 -6.67
N PHE A 277 25.08 22.25 -6.57
CA PHE A 277 25.68 21.58 -5.41
C PHE A 277 25.84 22.46 -4.15
N ASP A 278 25.23 23.65 -4.10
CA ASP A 278 25.61 24.69 -3.13
C ASP A 278 24.47 25.21 -2.23
N ARG A 279 23.29 24.56 -2.26
CA ARG A 279 22.26 24.74 -1.23
C ARG A 279 21.61 23.39 -0.91
N THR A 280 21.18 23.23 0.34
CA THR A 280 20.39 22.09 0.81
C THR A 280 19.14 21.94 -0.06
N HIS A 281 19.18 21.02 -1.03
CA HIS A 281 18.16 20.74 -2.07
C HIS A 281 16.70 21.00 -1.64
N TYR A 282 16.35 20.55 -0.43
CA TYR A 282 15.06 20.78 0.20
C TYR A 282 14.56 22.24 0.20
N HIS A 283 15.42 23.21 0.49
CA HIS A 283 15.03 24.63 0.54
C HIS A 283 14.72 25.18 -0.86
N ALA A 284 15.52 24.81 -1.86
CA ALA A 284 15.28 25.22 -3.23
C ALA A 284 13.93 24.68 -3.72
N PHE A 285 13.60 23.42 -3.43
CA PHE A 285 12.30 22.85 -3.79
C PHE A 285 11.13 23.62 -3.16
N VAL A 286 11.17 23.87 -1.85
CA VAL A 286 10.09 24.57 -1.13
C VAL A 286 9.91 26.01 -1.63
N GLU A 287 11.01 26.71 -1.94
CA GLU A 287 10.96 28.07 -2.52
C GLU A 287 10.31 28.11 -3.91
N HIS A 288 10.42 27.03 -4.69
CA HIS A 288 9.81 26.92 -6.03
C HIS A 288 8.32 26.55 -5.99
N LEU A 289 7.79 26.09 -4.85
CA LEU A 289 6.38 25.74 -4.73
C LEU A 289 5.50 27.00 -4.61
N SER A 290 4.35 26.98 -5.26
CA SER A 290 3.31 27.99 -5.04
C SER A 290 2.71 27.86 -3.63
N GLU A 291 2.05 28.91 -3.14
CA GLU A 291 1.41 28.88 -1.81
C GLU A 291 0.31 27.81 -1.74
N GLU A 292 -0.41 27.58 -2.84
CA GLU A 292 -1.40 26.51 -2.95
C GLU A 292 -0.75 25.13 -2.83
N ALA A 293 0.42 24.96 -3.47
CA ALA A 293 1.17 23.72 -3.41
C ALA A 293 1.73 23.46 -2.00
N LYS A 294 2.25 24.48 -1.30
CA LYS A 294 2.75 24.36 0.08
C LYS A 294 1.67 23.94 1.08
N LEU A 295 0.44 24.41 0.84
CA LEU A 295 -0.72 24.07 1.66
C LEU A 295 -1.19 22.63 1.48
N VAL A 296 -1.11 22.09 0.26
CA VAL A 296 -1.71 20.79 -0.09
C VAL A 296 -0.68 19.64 -0.07
N LEU A 297 0.58 19.94 -0.39
CA LEU A 297 1.68 18.98 -0.41
C LEU A 297 2.35 18.95 0.96
N ILE A 298 2.17 17.82 1.66
CA ILE A 298 2.77 17.61 2.96
C ILE A 298 4.13 16.98 2.79
N HIS A 299 5.13 17.63 3.38
CA HIS A 299 6.49 17.14 3.40
C HIS A 299 6.64 16.10 4.51
N LEU A 300 7.12 14.93 4.13
CA LEU A 300 7.51 13.86 5.02
C LEU A 300 9.03 13.74 5.04
N ARG A 301 9.58 13.41 6.21
CA ARG A 301 10.99 13.04 6.34
C ARG A 301 11.11 11.66 6.96
N ASP A 302 11.73 10.74 6.24
CA ASP A 302 12.00 9.41 6.77
C ASP A 302 13.21 9.48 7.72
N GLY A 303 13.03 9.08 8.98
CA GLY A 303 14.06 9.17 10.00
C GLY A 303 15.22 8.18 9.85
N ALA A 304 15.06 7.09 9.07
CA ALA A 304 16.09 6.07 8.88
C ALA A 304 16.93 6.33 7.63
N THR A 305 16.29 6.85 6.57
CA THR A 305 16.92 7.07 5.26
C THR A 305 17.21 8.55 4.98
N HIS A 306 16.70 9.46 5.82
CA HIS A 306 16.72 10.91 5.63
C HIS A 306 16.12 11.38 4.30
N ILE A 307 15.37 10.52 3.60
CA ILE A 307 14.68 10.87 2.37
C ILE A 307 13.53 11.82 2.69
N SER A 308 13.50 12.96 2.00
CA SER A 308 12.34 13.85 1.99
C SER A 308 11.37 13.46 0.87
N SER A 309 10.09 13.43 1.16
CA SER A 309 9.03 13.17 0.19
C SER A 309 7.84 14.09 0.38
N ILE A 310 6.97 14.14 -0.63
CA ILE A 310 5.70 14.85 -0.60
C ILE A 310 4.54 13.87 -0.79
N ARG A 311 3.40 14.19 -0.16
CA ARG A 311 2.12 13.50 -0.37
C ARG A 311 0.95 14.44 -0.10
N ILE A 312 -0.24 14.04 -0.54
CA ILE A 312 -1.51 14.59 -0.05
C ILE A 312 -2.02 13.71 1.08
N ILE A 313 -2.42 14.33 2.20
CA ILE A 313 -2.71 13.62 3.46
C ILE A 313 -3.76 12.53 3.32
N ASN A 314 -4.84 12.83 2.60
CA ASN A 314 -6.04 12.03 2.65
C ASN A 314 -6.52 11.72 1.23
N PRO A 315 -6.89 10.46 0.93
CA PRO A 315 -7.44 10.07 -0.36
C PRO A 315 -8.69 10.86 -0.78
N LEU A 316 -9.53 11.31 0.17
CA LEU A 316 -10.72 12.12 -0.12
C LEU A 316 -10.33 13.51 -0.64
N VAL A 317 -9.32 14.12 -0.01
CA VAL A 317 -8.77 15.41 -0.45
C VAL A 317 -8.08 15.25 -1.81
N ALA A 318 -7.29 14.19 -1.99
CA ALA A 318 -6.64 13.88 -3.26
C ALA A 318 -7.66 13.66 -4.39
N LYS A 319 -8.76 12.94 -4.12
CA LYS A 319 -9.85 12.73 -5.07
C LYS A 319 -10.51 14.05 -5.47
N GLU A 320 -10.79 14.92 -4.50
CA GLU A 320 -11.41 16.21 -4.78
C GLU A 320 -10.49 17.13 -5.59
N ILE A 321 -9.19 17.15 -5.26
CA ILE A 321 -8.17 17.85 -6.04
C ILE A 321 -8.14 17.35 -7.48
N LEU A 322 -8.20 16.04 -7.71
CA LEU A 322 -8.27 15.49 -9.06
C LEU A 322 -9.53 15.94 -9.80
N ILE A 323 -10.69 15.96 -9.13
CA ILE A 323 -11.94 16.40 -9.76
C ILE A 323 -11.83 17.87 -10.18
N GLN A 324 -11.36 18.75 -9.30
CA GLN A 324 -11.32 20.18 -9.56
C GLN A 324 -10.17 20.61 -10.48
N LEU A 325 -8.97 20.01 -10.37
CA LEU A 325 -7.82 20.35 -11.22
C LEU A 325 -7.82 19.70 -12.60
N SER A 326 -8.73 18.75 -12.84
CA SER A 326 -8.77 17.95 -14.06
C SER A 326 -10.07 18.14 -14.86
N GLN A 327 -10.73 19.29 -14.72
CA GLN A 327 -11.97 19.59 -15.46
C GLN A 327 -11.88 19.34 -16.97
N ASN A 328 -10.68 19.50 -17.55
CA ASN A 328 -10.41 19.30 -18.98
C ASN A 328 -9.57 18.05 -19.30
N LEU A 329 -9.16 17.26 -18.30
CA LEU A 329 -8.26 16.11 -18.48
C LEU A 329 -8.86 14.88 -17.81
N SER A 330 -8.95 13.76 -18.51
CA SER A 330 -9.37 12.53 -17.86
C SER A 330 -8.29 12.05 -16.89
N GLN A 331 -8.68 11.32 -15.84
CA GLN A 331 -7.70 10.69 -14.95
C GLN A 331 -6.80 9.69 -15.70
N GLY A 332 -7.30 9.13 -16.81
CA GLY A 332 -6.52 8.31 -17.73
C GLY A 332 -5.40 9.11 -18.39
N ASP A 333 -5.67 10.35 -18.81
CA ASP A 333 -4.66 11.23 -19.41
C ASP A 333 -3.59 11.63 -18.41
N ILE A 334 -3.97 11.90 -17.16
CA ILE A 334 -3.01 12.22 -16.09
C ILE A 334 -2.15 10.99 -15.77
N ALA A 335 -2.75 9.80 -15.69
CA ALA A 335 -2.01 8.56 -15.51
C ALA A 335 -1.04 8.31 -16.66
N MET A 336 -1.48 8.58 -17.89
CA MET A 336 -0.65 8.46 -19.09
C MET A 336 0.51 9.45 -19.10
N ASP A 337 0.26 10.69 -18.70
CA ASP A 337 1.30 11.71 -18.58
C ASP A 337 2.33 11.31 -17.52
N LEU A 338 1.89 10.81 -16.36
CA LEU A 338 2.77 10.27 -15.31
C LEU A 338 3.63 9.09 -15.80
N ILE A 339 3.04 8.15 -16.53
CA ILE A 339 3.73 6.95 -17.05
C ILE A 339 4.66 7.31 -18.21
N ASN A 340 4.38 8.37 -18.97
CA ASN A 340 5.25 8.79 -20.07
C ASN A 340 6.36 9.74 -19.63
N ASP A 341 6.33 10.22 -18.38
CA ASP A 341 7.37 11.04 -17.81
C ASP A 341 8.66 10.23 -17.56
N LYS A 342 9.53 10.21 -18.58
CA LYS A 342 10.81 9.49 -18.55
C LYS A 342 11.73 9.99 -17.46
N VAL A 343 11.59 11.24 -17.03
CA VAL A 343 12.41 11.85 -15.98
C VAL A 343 12.05 11.22 -14.64
N LEU A 344 10.76 11.16 -14.32
CA LEU A 344 10.26 10.50 -13.11
C LEU A 344 10.55 9.00 -13.10
N LEU A 345 10.26 8.28 -14.20
CA LEU A 345 10.43 6.82 -14.23
C LEU A 345 11.89 6.32 -14.22
N ASN A 346 12.82 7.15 -14.70
CA ASN A 346 14.25 6.81 -14.76
C ASN A 346 15.09 7.49 -13.67
N HIS A 347 14.46 8.23 -12.75
CA HIS A 347 15.16 8.84 -11.64
C HIS A 347 15.87 7.78 -10.79
N ARG A 348 17.07 8.10 -10.29
CA ARG A 348 17.92 7.11 -9.60
C ARG A 348 17.48 6.86 -8.16
N PHE A 349 17.09 7.90 -7.43
CA PHE A 349 16.79 7.82 -6.00
C PHE A 349 15.34 7.39 -5.76
N CYS A 350 15.09 6.54 -4.75
CA CYS A 350 13.75 6.03 -4.40
C CYS A 350 12.98 5.37 -5.55
N ARG A 351 13.67 4.98 -6.62
CA ARG A 351 13.08 4.51 -7.87
C ARG A 351 12.18 3.30 -7.66
N ASP A 352 12.67 2.28 -6.96
CA ASP A 352 11.93 1.03 -6.78
C ASP A 352 10.61 1.23 -6.04
N VAL A 353 10.62 2.12 -5.04
CA VAL A 353 9.43 2.49 -4.29
C VAL A 353 8.44 3.23 -5.19
N PHE A 354 8.90 4.25 -5.93
CA PHE A 354 8.05 4.97 -6.87
C PHE A 354 7.45 4.05 -7.94
N LEU A 355 8.26 3.16 -8.52
CA LEU A 355 7.79 2.18 -9.50
C LEU A 355 6.82 1.15 -8.91
N SER A 356 6.96 0.81 -7.62
CA SER A 356 5.98 -0.03 -6.93
C SER A 356 4.60 0.65 -6.85
N PHE A 357 4.57 1.97 -6.63
CA PHE A 357 3.33 2.74 -6.69
C PHE A 357 2.75 2.76 -8.10
N ILE A 358 3.57 3.00 -9.13
CA ILE A 358 3.07 2.94 -10.53
C ILE A 358 2.46 1.57 -10.84
N ARG A 359 3.11 0.47 -10.44
CA ARG A 359 2.54 -0.88 -10.60
C ARG A 359 1.21 -1.03 -9.86
N ALA A 360 1.12 -0.55 -8.62
CA ALA A 360 -0.12 -0.60 -7.84
C ALA A 360 -1.23 0.23 -8.48
N LEU A 361 -0.92 1.39 -9.06
CA LEU A 361 -1.86 2.26 -9.77
C LEU A 361 -2.48 1.53 -10.97
N LEU A 362 -1.63 0.85 -11.75
CA LEU A 362 -2.05 0.07 -12.92
C LEU A 362 -2.93 -1.14 -12.55
N ILE A 363 -2.69 -1.76 -11.39
CA ILE A 363 -3.45 -2.93 -10.91
C ILE A 363 -4.81 -2.52 -10.32
N ARG A 364 -4.89 -1.39 -9.60
CA ARG A 364 -6.09 -0.96 -8.85
C ARG A 364 -7.17 -0.30 -9.71
N ARG A 365 -7.09 -0.36 -11.04
CA ARG A 365 -8.11 0.22 -11.91
C ARG A 365 -9.43 -0.54 -11.78
N ASN A 366 -10.41 0.10 -11.11
CA ASN A 366 -11.78 -0.40 -11.02
C ASN A 366 -12.45 -0.44 -12.40
N LYS A 367 -13.29 -1.46 -12.56
CA LYS A 367 -14.13 -1.73 -13.73
C LYS A 367 -15.16 -0.61 -13.89
N THR A 368 -15.12 0.12 -15.02
CA THR A 368 -16.30 0.85 -15.50
C THR A 368 -16.94 0.02 -16.61
N ASP A 369 -18.22 -0.29 -16.42
CA ASP A 369 -19.09 -0.95 -17.40
C ASP A 369 -19.44 0.03 -18.52
N ASP A 370 -18.49 0.25 -19.44
CA ASP A 370 -18.82 0.87 -20.73
C ASP A 370 -17.77 0.48 -21.78
N ASP A 371 -18.18 -0.34 -22.74
CA ASP A 371 -17.31 -1.16 -23.58
C ASP A 371 -16.85 -0.47 -24.88
N ASN A 372 -16.76 0.86 -24.93
CA ASN A 372 -16.26 1.53 -26.13
C ASN A 372 -15.53 2.85 -25.84
N ASP A 373 -14.19 2.80 -25.77
CA ASP A 373 -13.39 4.02 -25.82
C ASP A 373 -11.93 3.76 -26.26
N SER A 374 -11.48 4.50 -27.26
CA SER A 374 -10.12 4.48 -27.81
C SER A 374 -9.04 4.82 -26.77
N ASN A 375 -9.40 5.61 -25.76
CA ASN A 375 -8.52 5.94 -24.63
C ASN A 375 -8.23 4.73 -23.73
N LYS A 376 -9.19 3.82 -23.51
CA LYS A 376 -8.95 2.60 -22.71
C LYS A 376 -7.88 1.70 -23.34
N SER A 377 -7.85 1.62 -24.67
CA SER A 377 -6.86 0.81 -25.40
C SER A 377 -5.46 1.43 -25.39
N ARG A 378 -5.34 2.77 -25.54
CA ARG A 378 -4.05 3.47 -25.34
C ARG A 378 -3.50 3.25 -23.94
N ILE A 379 -4.36 3.34 -22.92
CA ILE A 379 -3.94 3.13 -21.53
C ILE A 379 -3.56 1.67 -21.30
N LEU A 380 -4.32 0.71 -21.84
CA LEU A 380 -3.99 -0.71 -21.74
C LEU A 380 -2.63 -1.03 -22.39
N MET A 381 -2.39 -0.54 -23.61
CA MET A 381 -1.12 -0.75 -24.31
C MET A 381 0.05 -0.13 -23.54
N SER A 382 -0.11 1.09 -23.04
CA SER A 382 0.94 1.78 -22.28
C SER A 382 1.18 1.13 -20.91
N ALA A 383 0.13 0.60 -20.27
CA ALA A 383 0.25 -0.18 -19.05
C ALA A 383 1.00 -1.50 -19.32
N ILE A 384 0.72 -2.18 -20.44
CA ILE A 384 1.45 -3.38 -20.86
C ILE A 384 2.92 -3.04 -21.12
N ASP A 385 3.21 -1.97 -21.86
CA ASP A 385 4.58 -1.53 -22.15
C ASP A 385 5.33 -1.14 -20.87
N ALA A 386 4.68 -0.40 -19.97
CA ALA A 386 5.24 -0.06 -18.67
C ALA A 386 5.53 -1.31 -17.83
N LEU A 387 4.59 -2.26 -17.75
CA LEU A 387 4.79 -3.52 -17.03
C LEU A 387 5.93 -4.34 -17.64
N GLN A 388 6.04 -4.41 -18.96
CA GLN A 388 7.14 -5.09 -19.66
C GLN A 388 8.49 -4.42 -19.38
N MET A 389 8.57 -3.10 -19.47
CA MET A 389 9.78 -2.33 -19.13
C MET A 389 10.22 -2.59 -17.69
N LEU A 390 9.26 -2.57 -16.76
CA LEU A 390 9.50 -2.82 -15.34
C LEU A 390 9.97 -4.26 -15.06
N PHE A 391 9.48 -5.24 -15.81
CA PHE A 391 9.91 -6.63 -15.69
C PHE A 391 11.31 -6.88 -16.27
N VAL A 392 11.61 -6.34 -17.46
CA VAL A 392 12.95 -6.43 -18.08
C VAL A 392 14.02 -5.85 -17.15
N GLN A 393 13.69 -4.79 -16.41
CA GLN A 393 14.61 -4.21 -15.43
C GLN A 393 14.77 -5.08 -14.18
N LYS A 394 13.69 -5.67 -13.65
CA LYS A 394 13.76 -6.57 -12.50
C LYS A 394 14.55 -7.85 -12.80
N THR A 395 14.47 -8.37 -14.03
CA THR A 395 15.19 -9.57 -14.47
C THR A 395 16.68 -9.34 -14.70
N ARG A 396 17.11 -8.13 -15.09
CA ARG A 396 18.55 -7.75 -15.15
C ARG A 396 19.26 -7.87 -13.79
N GLN A 397 18.51 -7.79 -12.70
CA GLN A 397 19.03 -7.92 -11.32
C GLN A 397 18.92 -9.35 -10.76
N MET A 398 18.36 -10.31 -11.51
CA MET A 398 18.18 -11.70 -11.04
C MET A 398 19.12 -12.67 -11.77
N SER A 399 19.60 -13.70 -11.05
CA SER A 399 20.34 -14.81 -11.67
C SER A 399 19.46 -15.57 -12.68
N PRO A 400 20.01 -16.09 -13.81
CA PRO A 400 19.24 -16.78 -14.86
C PRO A 400 18.40 -17.97 -14.38
N ARG A 401 18.78 -18.61 -13.27
CA ARG A 401 18.04 -19.73 -12.66
C ARG A 401 16.70 -19.30 -12.01
N LYS A 402 16.56 -18.03 -11.61
CA LYS A 402 15.36 -17.47 -10.97
C LYS A 402 14.39 -16.78 -11.95
N SER A 403 14.75 -16.61 -13.23
CA SER A 403 13.93 -15.87 -14.21
C SER A 403 12.95 -16.74 -15.01
N ARG A 404 12.72 -18.00 -14.62
CA ARG A 404 11.80 -18.88 -15.36
C ARG A 404 10.37 -18.36 -15.22
N LEU A 405 9.78 -18.02 -16.37
CA LEU A 405 8.41 -17.55 -16.53
C LEU A 405 7.43 -18.60 -16.02
N VAL A 406 6.96 -18.45 -14.78
CA VAL A 406 5.80 -19.21 -14.30
C VAL A 406 4.57 -18.36 -14.58
N ASN A 407 3.70 -18.84 -15.46
CA ASN A 407 2.37 -18.29 -15.64
C ASN A 407 1.56 -18.66 -14.40
N HIS A 408 1.20 -17.64 -13.62
CA HIS A 408 0.42 -17.83 -12.39
C HIS A 408 -1.08 -17.76 -12.68
N PHE A 409 -1.48 -17.07 -13.75
CA PHE A 409 -2.88 -16.88 -14.11
C PHE A 409 -3.14 -17.18 -15.60
N TYR A 410 -4.35 -17.58 -15.92
CA TYR A 410 -4.80 -17.93 -17.27
C TYR A 410 -6.18 -17.36 -17.58
N LEU A 411 -6.45 -17.15 -18.88
CA LEU A 411 -7.75 -16.69 -19.37
C LEU A 411 -8.77 -17.84 -19.43
N ALA A 412 -9.82 -17.74 -18.62
CA ALA A 412 -10.93 -18.68 -18.55
C ALA A 412 -12.12 -18.26 -19.43
N LYS A 413 -13.02 -19.23 -19.69
CA LYS A 413 -14.29 -19.01 -20.41
C LYS A 413 -15.37 -18.28 -19.59
N ALA A 414 -15.10 -17.96 -18.33
CA ALA A 414 -16.04 -17.33 -17.42
C ALA A 414 -16.35 -15.85 -17.77
N LYS A 415 -17.21 -15.19 -16.98
CA LYS A 415 -17.55 -13.76 -17.10
C LYS A 415 -16.93 -12.94 -15.96
N GLY A 416 -16.74 -11.64 -16.19
CA GLY A 416 -16.19 -10.72 -15.18
C GLY A 416 -14.75 -11.08 -14.76
N LEU A 417 -14.41 -10.83 -13.48
CA LEU A 417 -13.08 -11.11 -12.92
C LEU A 417 -12.72 -12.61 -12.88
N ASN A 418 -13.74 -13.48 -12.90
CA ASN A 418 -13.54 -14.94 -12.96
C ASN A 418 -12.94 -15.40 -14.30
N LYS A 419 -12.79 -14.49 -15.28
CA LYS A 419 -12.00 -14.72 -16.49
C LYS A 419 -10.51 -14.93 -16.23
N ILE A 420 -9.99 -14.53 -15.07
CA ILE A 420 -8.58 -14.72 -14.72
C ILE A 420 -8.52 -15.77 -13.62
N VAL A 421 -8.05 -16.98 -13.96
CA VAL A 421 -7.98 -18.10 -13.01
C VAL A 421 -6.53 -18.39 -12.65
N HIS A 422 -6.26 -18.58 -11.36
CA HIS A 422 -4.93 -18.97 -10.89
C HIS A 422 -4.61 -20.41 -11.34
N ARG A 423 -3.32 -20.72 -11.56
CA ARG A 423 -2.84 -22.06 -11.98
C ARG A 423 -3.37 -23.18 -11.08
N SER A 424 -3.52 -22.94 -9.78
CA SER A 424 -4.06 -23.95 -8.85
C SER A 424 -5.49 -24.38 -9.18
N ALA A 425 -6.28 -23.51 -9.82
CA ALA A 425 -7.66 -23.83 -10.25
C ALA A 425 -7.72 -24.78 -11.45
N ILE A 426 -6.62 -24.90 -12.22
CA ILE A 426 -6.49 -25.93 -13.27
C ILE A 426 -6.27 -27.32 -12.63
N GLY A 427 -5.79 -27.36 -11.38
CA GLY A 427 -5.43 -28.59 -10.68
C GLY A 427 -4.21 -29.27 -11.30
N ASP A 428 -3.88 -30.47 -10.80
CA ASP A 428 -2.89 -31.34 -11.43
C ASP A 428 -3.61 -32.60 -11.94
N PRO A 429 -3.95 -32.68 -13.24
CA PRO A 429 -4.71 -33.80 -13.78
C PRO A 429 -3.90 -35.11 -13.80
N PHE A 430 -2.60 -35.06 -13.48
CA PHE A 430 -1.69 -36.18 -13.61
C PHE A 430 -1.45 -36.88 -12.26
N LYS A 431 -1.55 -38.21 -12.26
CA LYS A 431 -1.04 -39.07 -11.19
C LYS A 431 0.49 -39.23 -11.33
N GLY A 432 1.18 -39.36 -10.20
CA GLY A 432 2.64 -39.54 -10.15
C GLY A 432 3.33 -38.67 -9.09
N THR A 433 4.66 -38.69 -9.07
CA THR A 433 5.50 -37.85 -8.20
C THR A 433 5.50 -36.38 -8.68
N SER A 434 5.90 -35.44 -7.81
CA SER A 434 5.94 -34.01 -8.16
C SER A 434 6.75 -33.71 -9.43
N ASN A 435 7.86 -34.42 -9.64
CA ASN A 435 8.72 -34.25 -10.82
C ASN A 435 8.05 -34.76 -12.11
N GLU A 436 7.38 -35.90 -12.06
CA GLU A 436 6.67 -36.46 -13.23
C GLU A 436 5.52 -35.55 -13.67
N ARG A 437 4.75 -35.03 -12.70
CA ARG A 437 3.67 -34.08 -13.00
C ARG A 437 4.21 -32.79 -13.58
N LYS A 438 5.34 -32.29 -13.05
CA LYS A 438 6.02 -31.11 -13.60
C LYS A 438 6.50 -31.32 -15.04
N LEU A 439 7.02 -32.49 -15.37
CA LEU A 439 7.41 -32.82 -16.75
C LEU A 439 6.20 -32.85 -17.69
N LYS A 440 5.08 -33.44 -17.27
CA LYS A 440 3.81 -33.46 -18.04
C LYS A 440 3.16 -32.08 -18.19
N TRP A 441 3.47 -31.16 -17.29
CA TRP A 441 3.11 -29.75 -17.43
C TRP A 441 4.00 -29.03 -18.43
N LEU A 442 5.30 -29.32 -18.43
CA LEU A 442 6.28 -28.70 -19.33
C LEU A 442 6.18 -29.22 -20.77
N GLY A 443 5.88 -30.52 -20.93
CA GLY A 443 5.68 -31.20 -22.22
C GLY A 443 4.36 -30.85 -22.91
N GLY A 444 3.49 -30.09 -22.26
CA GLY A 444 2.25 -29.59 -22.83
C GLY A 444 1.09 -30.59 -22.83
N GLU A 445 1.24 -31.76 -22.19
CA GLU A 445 0.16 -32.73 -22.05
C GLU A 445 -1.04 -32.15 -21.30
N VAL A 446 -0.81 -31.18 -20.41
CA VAL A 446 -1.86 -30.51 -19.63
C VAL A 446 -2.90 -29.84 -20.53
N TRP A 447 -2.47 -29.28 -21.66
CA TRP A 447 -3.34 -28.55 -22.59
C TRP A 447 -4.31 -29.46 -23.34
N LYS A 448 -4.03 -30.76 -23.40
CA LYS A 448 -4.88 -31.77 -24.05
C LYS A 448 -6.03 -32.25 -23.16
N THR A 449 -5.98 -31.95 -21.86
CA THR A 449 -6.95 -32.46 -20.88
C THR A 449 -8.33 -31.81 -21.02
N GLN A 450 -9.38 -32.59 -20.76
CA GLN A 450 -10.75 -32.11 -20.86
C GLN A 450 -11.06 -30.99 -19.85
N GLN A 451 -10.47 -31.05 -18.66
CA GLN A 451 -10.58 -30.02 -17.62
C GLN A 451 -10.08 -28.66 -18.13
N VAL A 452 -8.90 -28.62 -18.75
CA VAL A 452 -8.35 -27.38 -19.33
C VAL A 452 -9.21 -26.89 -20.50
N LYS A 453 -9.65 -27.78 -21.38
CA LYS A 453 -10.53 -27.43 -22.51
C LYS A 453 -11.87 -26.86 -22.06
N GLN A 454 -12.41 -27.30 -20.92
CA GLN A 454 -13.65 -26.79 -20.34
C GLN A 454 -13.43 -25.46 -19.59
N LEU A 455 -12.31 -25.31 -18.88
CA LEU A 455 -12.03 -24.13 -18.04
C LEU A 455 -11.48 -22.94 -18.84
N LEU A 456 -10.49 -23.17 -19.70
CA LEU A 456 -9.72 -22.12 -20.36
C LEU A 456 -10.28 -21.74 -21.73
N LYS A 457 -10.16 -20.46 -22.07
CA LYS A 457 -10.54 -19.91 -23.37
C LYS A 457 -9.31 -19.85 -24.27
N ARG A 458 -9.41 -20.40 -25.48
CA ARG A 458 -8.43 -20.14 -26.55
C ARG A 458 -8.66 -18.76 -27.15
N VAL A 459 -7.57 -18.09 -27.46
CA VAL A 459 -7.53 -16.76 -28.06
C VAL A 459 -6.98 -16.89 -29.47
N ASP A 460 -7.62 -16.17 -30.38
CA ASP A 460 -7.23 -16.10 -31.79
C ASP A 460 -6.11 -15.07 -31.96
N GLY A 461 -5.10 -15.43 -32.73
CA GLY A 461 -3.99 -14.56 -33.05
C GLY A 461 -3.36 -14.89 -34.38
N TRP A 462 -2.30 -14.18 -34.70
CA TRP A 462 -1.53 -14.42 -35.91
C TRP A 462 -0.06 -14.19 -35.64
N THR A 463 0.76 -14.83 -36.46
CA THR A 463 2.20 -14.61 -36.48
C THR A 463 2.57 -13.65 -37.62
N GLU A 464 3.46 -12.72 -37.31
CA GLU A 464 3.95 -11.72 -38.25
C GLU A 464 5.43 -11.49 -37.95
N ASN A 465 6.31 -11.84 -38.90
CA ASN A 465 7.77 -11.65 -38.80
C ASN A 465 8.37 -12.27 -37.53
N GLY A 466 7.99 -13.51 -37.21
CA GLY A 466 8.50 -14.23 -36.03
C GLY A 466 7.99 -13.72 -34.68
N SER A 467 7.00 -12.81 -34.68
CA SER A 467 6.31 -12.34 -33.48
C SER A 467 4.84 -12.75 -33.49
N LEU A 468 4.29 -13.03 -32.31
CA LEU A 468 2.90 -13.42 -32.13
C LEU A 468 2.05 -12.22 -31.68
N PHE A 469 0.89 -12.06 -32.30
CA PHE A 469 -0.06 -11.00 -32.01
C PHE A 469 -1.47 -11.55 -31.79
N THR A 470 -2.27 -10.83 -31.01
CA THR A 470 -3.72 -11.01 -30.90
C THR A 470 -4.42 -9.69 -31.13
N ARG A 471 -5.68 -9.74 -31.57
CA ARG A 471 -6.50 -8.54 -31.72
C ARG A 471 -6.83 -7.97 -30.33
N GLY A 472 -6.62 -6.67 -30.17
CA GLY A 472 -7.04 -5.92 -28.98
C GLY A 472 -8.51 -5.49 -29.08
N ALA A 473 -8.96 -4.66 -28.14
CA ALA A 473 -10.37 -4.24 -28.06
C ALA A 473 -10.83 -3.33 -29.23
N MET A 474 -9.90 -2.70 -29.96
CA MET A 474 -10.21 -1.86 -31.12
C MET A 474 -9.92 -2.55 -32.46
N LYS A 475 -10.61 -2.10 -33.50
CA LYS A 475 -10.71 -2.74 -34.83
C LYS A 475 -9.37 -3.00 -35.53
N ASP A 476 -8.30 -2.29 -35.19
CA ASP A 476 -6.95 -2.46 -35.78
C ASP A 476 -5.83 -2.56 -34.74
N SER A 477 -6.18 -2.73 -33.45
CA SER A 477 -5.18 -2.85 -32.38
C SER A 477 -4.57 -4.24 -32.33
N LYS A 478 -3.23 -4.33 -32.39
CA LYS A 478 -2.48 -5.59 -32.22
C LYS A 478 -1.73 -5.59 -30.89
N ILE A 479 -1.99 -6.60 -30.06
CA ILE A 479 -1.30 -6.82 -28.79
C ILE A 479 -0.25 -7.89 -29.02
N ARG A 480 1.03 -7.57 -28.74
CA ARG A 480 2.12 -8.53 -28.83
C ARG A 480 2.03 -9.53 -27.67
N ILE A 481 2.11 -10.83 -27.99
CA ILE A 481 2.05 -11.92 -27.02
C ILE A 481 3.38 -12.68 -27.04
N ILE A 482 3.90 -13.00 -25.86
CA ILE A 482 5.18 -13.70 -25.72
C ILE A 482 4.91 -15.21 -25.82
N PRO A 483 5.49 -15.95 -26.78
CA PRO A 483 5.33 -17.39 -26.80
C PRO A 483 6.02 -18.02 -25.57
N GLN A 484 5.37 -18.99 -24.93
CA GLN A 484 5.99 -19.74 -23.83
C GLN A 484 7.26 -20.47 -24.30
N TYR A 485 7.22 -20.99 -25.52
CA TYR A 485 8.36 -21.59 -26.21
C TYR A 485 8.45 -21.00 -27.62
N TYR A 486 9.52 -20.27 -27.94
CA TYR A 486 9.68 -19.68 -29.28
C TYR A 486 9.72 -20.74 -30.39
N ALA A 487 10.19 -21.95 -30.08
CA ALA A 487 10.18 -23.09 -30.99
C ALA A 487 8.77 -23.60 -31.36
N SER A 488 7.72 -23.17 -30.64
CA SER A 488 6.33 -23.50 -30.97
C SER A 488 5.67 -22.47 -31.90
N LEU A 489 6.40 -21.46 -32.37
CA LEU A 489 5.88 -20.56 -33.39
C LEU A 489 5.97 -21.23 -34.77
N PRO A 490 4.95 -21.08 -35.62
CA PRO A 490 5.04 -21.49 -37.02
C PRO A 490 6.14 -20.73 -37.76
N ASN A 491 6.69 -21.35 -38.80
CA ASN A 491 7.79 -20.78 -39.59
C ASN A 491 7.35 -19.65 -40.53
N GLY A 492 6.04 -19.52 -40.78
CA GLY A 492 5.43 -18.50 -41.64
C GLY A 492 4.46 -17.58 -40.89
N ASN A 493 3.84 -16.66 -41.62
CA ASN A 493 2.78 -15.81 -41.09
C ASN A 493 1.45 -16.56 -41.11
N GLU A 494 1.17 -17.26 -40.02
CA GLU A 494 -0.01 -18.12 -39.87
C GLU A 494 -1.01 -17.53 -38.87
N ASN A 495 -2.29 -17.83 -39.08
CA ASN A 495 -3.32 -17.67 -38.07
C ASN A 495 -3.20 -18.81 -37.05
N VAL A 496 -3.26 -18.47 -35.77
CA VAL A 496 -3.06 -19.43 -34.68
C VAL A 496 -4.09 -19.24 -33.57
N THR A 497 -4.36 -20.31 -32.84
CA THR A 497 -5.02 -20.23 -31.54
C THR A 497 -4.02 -20.58 -30.44
N PHE A 498 -4.23 -20.03 -29.24
CA PHE A 498 -3.43 -20.39 -28.07
C PHE A 498 -4.20 -20.15 -26.76
N TYR A 499 -3.72 -20.73 -25.66
CA TYR A 499 -4.17 -20.35 -24.32
C TYR A 499 -3.40 -19.13 -23.82
N LEU A 500 -4.12 -18.10 -23.38
CA LEU A 500 -3.52 -16.87 -22.86
C LEU A 500 -3.22 -17.01 -21.36
N GLY A 501 -1.94 -16.96 -21.01
CA GLY A 501 -1.44 -16.87 -19.64
C GLY A 501 -0.92 -15.48 -19.31
N PHE A 502 -0.81 -15.19 -18.01
CA PHE A 502 -0.22 -13.96 -17.50
C PHE A 502 0.95 -14.32 -16.58
N SER A 503 2.13 -13.86 -16.97
CA SER A 503 3.35 -13.91 -16.17
C SER A 503 3.72 -12.50 -15.71
N TYR A 504 4.72 -12.42 -14.84
CA TYR A 504 5.33 -11.12 -14.51
C TYR A 504 5.94 -10.40 -15.73
N ASN A 505 6.23 -11.11 -16.84
CA ASN A 505 6.73 -10.56 -18.11
C ASN A 505 5.61 -10.07 -19.04
N GLY A 506 4.36 -10.15 -18.61
CA GLY A 506 3.19 -9.83 -19.42
C GLY A 506 2.49 -11.08 -19.96
N ALA A 507 1.73 -10.87 -21.03
CA ALA A 507 0.88 -11.87 -21.67
C ALA A 507 1.72 -12.95 -22.38
N VAL A 508 1.43 -14.22 -22.08
CA VAL A 508 2.15 -15.39 -22.58
C VAL A 508 1.20 -16.33 -23.33
N ALA A 509 1.58 -16.78 -24.52
CA ALA A 509 0.85 -17.80 -25.27
C ALA A 509 1.35 -19.20 -24.93
N CYS A 510 0.43 -20.08 -24.55
CA CYS A 510 0.68 -21.49 -24.27
C CYS A 510 -0.06 -22.35 -25.30
N ASP A 511 0.52 -23.49 -25.70
CA ASP A 511 -0.10 -24.45 -26.64
C ASP A 511 -0.56 -23.78 -27.94
N ILE A 512 0.39 -23.18 -28.66
CA ILE A 512 0.12 -22.52 -29.94
C ILE A 512 -0.22 -23.58 -30.99
N GLN A 513 -1.35 -23.42 -31.67
CA GLN A 513 -1.82 -24.32 -32.72
C GLN A 513 -2.19 -23.48 -33.95
N VAL A 514 -1.71 -23.89 -35.12
CA VAL A 514 -2.11 -23.29 -36.40
C VAL A 514 -3.59 -23.58 -36.64
N MET A 515 -4.34 -22.55 -37.05
CA MET A 515 -5.73 -22.72 -37.49
C MET A 515 -5.72 -23.35 -38.88
N GLU A 516 -6.41 -24.48 -39.04
CA GLU A 516 -6.66 -25.10 -40.37
C GLU A 516 -7.62 -24.27 -41.22
#